data_AF-A0A3M0Y822-F1
#
_entry.id   AF-A0A3M0Y822-F1
#
_cell.length_a   1.000
_cell.length_b   1.000
_cell.length_c   1.000
_cell.angle_alpha   90.00
_cell.angle_beta   90.00
_cell.angle_gamma   90.00
#
_symmetry.space_group_name_H-M   'P 1'
#
loop_
_entity.id
_entity.type
_entity.pdbx_description
1 polymer ?
#
loop_
_entity_poly.entity_id
_entity_poly.type
_entity_poly.pdbx_seq_one_letter_code
_entity_poly.pdbx_strand_id
1 'polypeptide(L)'
;SLVEWIVAIAAATRQHEELRFGLSPRGALALAQAARAAAVMQARDYCIPEDVLEHFLPVCAHRVQVRPEFENGDGQSAERALEHALARTPSPV
;
A
#
# COMPACT_ATOMS: atom_id res chain seq x y z
N SER A 1 -2.88 -2.82 15.43
CA SER A 1 -1.71 -3.63 15.03
C SER A 1 -1.28 -3.28 13.61
N LEU A 2 -0.05 -3.64 13.20
CA LEU A 2 0.40 -3.43 11.81
C LEU A 2 -0.45 -4.21 10.78
N VAL A 3 -0.94 -5.39 11.15
CA VAL A 3 -1.80 -6.19 10.26
C VAL A 3 -3.13 -5.48 10.00
N GLU A 4 -3.78 -4.96 11.04
CA GLU A 4 -5.01 -4.18 10.89
C GLU A 4 -4.79 -2.92 10.07
N TRP A 5 -3.65 -2.24 10.25
CA TRP A 5 -3.30 -1.07 9.46
C TRP A 5 -3.09 -1.40 7.97
N ILE A 6 -2.39 -2.49 7.65
CA ILE A 6 -2.23 -2.97 6.26
C ILE A 6 -3.60 -3.31 5.64
N VAL A 7 -4.51 -3.92 6.42
CA VAL A 7 -5.88 -4.19 5.98
C VAL A 7 -6.65 -2.89 5.76
N ALA A 8 -6.47 -1.88 6.62
CA ALA A 8 -7.08 -0.57 6.48
C ALA A 8 -6.57 0.17 5.25
N ILE A 9 -5.27 0.16 4.98
CA ILE A 9 -4.65 0.66 3.74
C ILE A 9 -5.31 -0.02 2.54
N ALA A 10 -5.38 -1.35 2.54
CA ALA A 10 -5.99 -2.08 1.44
C ALA A 10 -7.47 -1.72 1.26
N ALA A 11 -8.23 -1.50 2.34
CA ALA A 11 -9.62 -1.02 2.26
C ALA A 11 -9.71 0.40 1.69
N ALA A 12 -8.85 1.32 2.12
CA ALA A 12 -8.80 2.68 1.62
C ALA A 12 -8.49 2.77 0.13
N THR A 13 -7.63 1.88 -0.39
CA THR A 13 -7.39 1.77 -1.84
C THR A 13 -8.61 1.24 -2.59
N ARG A 14 -9.35 0.27 -2.03
CA ARG A 14 -10.56 -0.28 -2.67
C ARG A 14 -11.73 0.71 -2.70
N GLN A 15 -11.73 1.68 -1.80
CA GLN A 15 -12.73 2.76 -1.74
C GLN A 15 -12.25 4.04 -2.45
N HIS A 16 -11.04 4.05 -3.03
CA HIS A 16 -10.49 5.23 -3.68
C HIS A 16 -11.18 5.49 -5.01
N GLU A 17 -11.68 6.72 -5.23
CA GLU A 17 -12.42 7.08 -6.44
C GLU A 17 -11.59 6.95 -7.72
N GLU A 18 -10.31 7.33 -7.67
CA GLU A 18 -9.36 7.21 -8.79
C GLU A 18 -9.09 5.75 -9.22
N LEU A 19 -9.33 4.77 -8.35
CA LEU A 19 -9.03 3.36 -8.61
C LEU A 19 -10.26 2.62 -9.11
N ARG A 20 -10.11 1.92 -10.24
CA ARG A 20 -11.07 0.93 -10.74
C ARG A 20 -10.99 -0.34 -9.89
N PHE A 21 -9.77 -0.78 -9.58
CA PHE A 21 -9.51 -1.89 -8.67
C PHE A 21 -8.41 -1.48 -7.69
N GLY A 22 -8.76 -1.48 -6.40
CA GLY A 22 -7.80 -1.27 -5.31
C GLY A 22 -7.02 -2.55 -4.97
N LEU A 23 -6.22 -2.46 -3.91
CA LEU A 23 -5.34 -3.54 -3.49
C LEU A 23 -6.15 -4.76 -3.03
N SER A 24 -5.86 -5.93 -3.62
CA SER A 24 -6.49 -7.20 -3.27
C SER A 24 -5.97 -7.76 -1.93
N PRO A 25 -6.63 -8.79 -1.34
CA PRO A 25 -6.09 -9.49 -0.18
C PRO A 25 -4.68 -10.07 -0.40
N ARG A 26 -4.39 -10.54 -1.63
CA ARG A 26 -3.04 -10.99 -2.02
C ARG A 26 -2.03 -9.83 -2.04
N GLY A 27 -2.49 -8.64 -2.43
CA GLY A 27 -1.72 -7.40 -2.34
C GLY A 27 -1.33 -7.07 -0.90
N ALA A 28 -2.30 -7.06 0.00
CA ALA A 28 -2.09 -6.81 1.42
C ALA A 28 -1.14 -7.83 2.09
N LEU A 29 -1.31 -9.13 1.78
CA LEU A 29 -0.42 -10.17 2.28
C LEU A 29 1.03 -9.97 1.83
N ALA A 30 1.25 -9.63 0.56
CA ALA A 30 2.60 -9.39 0.07
C ALA A 30 3.25 -8.16 0.70
N LEU A 31 2.47 -7.10 0.98
CA LEU A 31 2.97 -5.94 1.72
C LEU A 31 3.41 -6.32 3.13
N ALA A 32 2.62 -7.13 3.84
CA ALA A 32 2.99 -7.65 5.15
C ALA A 32 4.24 -8.53 5.11
N GLN A 33 4.39 -9.34 4.07
CA GLN A 33 5.58 -10.18 3.87
C GLN A 33 6.84 -9.34 3.56
N ALA A 34 6.70 -8.31 2.71
CA ALA A 34 7.79 -7.38 2.39
C ALA A 34 8.25 -6.63 3.65
N ALA A 35 7.31 -6.10 4.44
CA ALA A 35 7.62 -5.43 5.70
C ALA A 35 8.34 -6.35 6.70
N ARG A 36 7.96 -7.64 6.76
CA ARG A 36 8.66 -8.63 7.58
C ARG A 36 10.06 -8.94 7.07
N ALA A 37 10.22 -9.10 5.77
CA ALA A 37 11.54 -9.33 5.18
C ALA A 37 12.48 -8.14 5.45
N ALA A 38 11.97 -6.90 5.34
CA ALA A 38 12.71 -5.69 5.64
C ALA A 38 13.20 -5.64 7.09
N ALA A 39 12.32 -5.92 8.06
CA ALA A 39 12.68 -6.01 9.48
C ALA A 39 13.82 -7.03 9.73
N VAL A 40 13.70 -8.22 9.14
CA VAL A 40 14.73 -9.29 9.25
C VAL A 40 16.06 -8.84 8.63
N MET A 41 16.03 -8.21 7.46
CA MET A 41 17.25 -7.68 6.82
C MET A 41 17.93 -6.59 7.65
N GLN A 42 17.18 -5.86 8.46
CA GLN A 42 17.69 -4.87 9.41
C GLN A 42 18.03 -5.46 10.79
N ALA A 43 18.10 -6.79 10.92
CA ALA A 43 18.39 -7.51 12.17
C ALA A 43 17.39 -7.21 13.31
N ARG A 44 16.13 -6.89 12.97
CA ARG A 44 15.01 -6.76 13.91
C ARG A 44 14.15 -8.02 13.90
N ASP A 45 13.63 -8.37 15.07
CA ASP A 45 12.69 -9.49 15.28
C ASP A 45 11.22 -9.07 15.16
N TYR A 46 10.95 -7.76 15.07
CA TYR A 46 9.61 -7.20 14.86
C TYR A 46 9.59 -6.14 13.74
N CYS A 47 8.44 -6.04 13.06
CA CYS A 47 8.15 -4.99 12.10
C CYS A 47 7.81 -3.67 12.80
N ILE A 48 8.17 -2.56 12.17
CA ILE A 48 7.76 -1.20 12.53
C ILE A 48 6.94 -0.58 11.39
N PRO A 49 6.20 0.52 11.61
CA PRO A 49 5.41 1.17 10.55
C PRO A 49 6.23 1.53 9.31
N GLU A 50 7.48 1.95 9.48
CA GLU A 50 8.40 2.33 8.40
C GLU A 50 8.63 1.18 7.41
N ASP A 51 8.68 -0.07 7.91
CA ASP A 51 8.80 -1.25 7.04
C ASP A 51 7.63 -1.37 6.05
N VAL A 52 6.44 -0.95 6.46
CA VAL A 52 5.25 -0.95 5.60
C VAL A 52 5.31 0.21 4.62
N LEU A 53 5.69 1.40 5.08
CA LEU A 53 5.73 2.61 4.27
C LEU A 53 6.76 2.52 3.14
N GLU A 54 7.98 2.08 3.45
CA GLU A 54 9.06 1.92 2.47
C GLU A 54 8.71 0.94 1.35
N HIS A 55 7.88 -0.06 1.65
CA HIS A 55 7.52 -1.13 0.71
C HIS A 55 6.14 -0.93 0.08
N PHE A 56 5.39 0.10 0.47
CA PHE A 56 4.02 0.31 0.01
C PHE A 56 3.95 0.52 -1.50
N LEU A 57 4.61 1.55 -2.05
CA LEU A 57 4.57 1.82 -3.49
C LEU A 57 5.20 0.70 -4.32
N PRO A 58 6.42 0.20 -4.02
CA PRO A 58 7.05 -0.87 -4.79
C PRO A 58 6.19 -2.14 -4.88
N VAL A 59 5.45 -2.48 -3.80
CA VAL A 59 4.59 -3.67 -3.77
C VAL A 59 3.22 -3.40 -4.39
N CYS A 60 2.65 -2.22 -4.23
CA CYS A 60 1.24 -1.97 -4.52
C CYS A 60 0.97 -1.30 -5.87
N ALA A 61 1.88 -0.46 -6.40
CA ALA A 61 1.63 0.35 -7.60
C ALA A 61 1.20 -0.49 -8.81
N HIS A 62 1.91 -1.60 -9.06
CA HIS A 62 1.63 -2.52 -10.16
C HIS A 62 0.45 -3.48 -9.89
N ARG A 63 -0.24 -3.34 -8.76
CA ARG A 63 -1.32 -4.25 -8.31
C ARG A 63 -2.68 -3.57 -8.20
N VAL A 64 -2.77 -2.32 -8.60
CA VAL A 64 -4.01 -1.55 -8.68
C VAL A 64 -4.28 -1.17 -10.13
N GLN A 65 -5.52 -0.79 -10.41
CA GLN A 65 -5.88 -0.25 -11.71
C GLN A 65 -6.53 1.11 -11.53
N VAL A 66 -5.97 2.13 -12.18
CA VAL A 66 -6.53 3.49 -12.23
C VAL A 66 -7.70 3.50 -13.21
N ARG A 67 -8.72 4.33 -12.98
CA ARG A 67 -9.78 4.53 -13.97
C ARG A 67 -9.24 5.40 -15.12
N PRO A 68 -9.68 5.18 -16.37
CA PRO A 68 -9.19 5.94 -17.52
C PRO A 68 -9.30 7.45 -17.37
N GLU A 69 -10.37 7.97 -16.75
CA GLU A 69 -10.56 9.41 -16.51
C GLU A 69 -9.53 10.05 -15.55
N PHE A 70 -8.74 9.26 -14.80
CA PHE A 70 -7.67 9.74 -13.92
C PHE A 70 -6.25 9.36 -14.41
N GLU A 71 -6.13 8.73 -15.59
CA GLU A 71 -4.84 8.46 -16.21
C GLU A 71 -4.28 9.72 -16.89
N ASN A 72 -3.04 10.10 -16.53
CA ASN A 72 -2.41 11.33 -17.04
C ASN A 72 -1.28 11.06 -18.06
N GLY A 73 -1.00 9.80 -18.39
CA GLY A 73 0.03 9.40 -19.37
C GLY A 73 1.49 9.52 -18.89
N ASP A 74 1.71 9.96 -17.64
CA ASP A 74 3.04 10.09 -17.00
C ASP A 74 3.54 8.79 -16.33
N GLY A 75 2.68 7.76 -16.29
CA GLY A 75 2.98 6.49 -15.63
C GLY A 75 2.96 6.54 -14.10
N GLN A 76 2.50 7.64 -13.49
CA GLN A 76 2.53 7.85 -12.03
C GLN A 76 1.13 7.93 -11.39
N SER A 77 0.06 7.78 -12.18
CA SER A 77 -1.31 7.83 -11.67
C SER A 77 -1.59 6.79 -10.58
N ALA A 78 -0.98 5.60 -10.64
CA ALA A 78 -1.18 4.56 -9.64
C ALA A 78 -0.54 4.94 -8.30
N GLU A 79 0.71 5.40 -8.32
CA GLU A 79 1.46 5.85 -7.15
C GLU A 79 0.73 7.00 -6.46
N ARG A 80 0.29 8.01 -7.21
CA ARG A 80 -0.46 9.14 -6.67
C ARG A 80 -1.77 8.70 -5.99
N ALA A 81 -2.57 7.86 -6.64
CA ALA A 81 -3.80 7.36 -6.06
C ALA A 81 -3.55 6.52 -4.79
N LEU A 82 -2.43 5.79 -4.75
CA LEU A 82 -2.02 5.03 -3.57
C LEU A 82 -1.56 5.95 -2.43
N GLU A 83 -0.79 6.98 -2.71
CA GLU A 83 -0.38 7.99 -1.71
C GLU A 83 -1.61 8.70 -1.11
N HIS A 84 -2.57 9.10 -1.95
CA HIS A 84 -3.85 9.65 -1.49
C HIS A 84 -4.62 8.66 -0.63
N ALA A 85 -4.63 7.36 -0.97
CA ALA A 85 -5.27 6.34 -0.15
C ALA A 85 -4.57 6.18 1.23
N LEU A 86 -3.24 6.15 1.23
CA LEU A 86 -2.42 5.98 2.43
C LEU A 86 -2.58 7.15 3.41
N ALA A 87 -2.68 8.38 2.89
CA ALA A 87 -2.91 9.57 3.69
C ALA A 87 -4.22 9.52 4.52
N ARG A 88 -5.19 8.69 4.10
CA ARG A 88 -6.47 8.48 4.82
C ARG A 88 -6.40 7.38 5.88
N THR A 89 -5.24 6.74 6.07
CA THR A 89 -5.07 5.63 7.01
C THR A 89 -4.02 5.98 8.06
N PRO A 90 -4.43 6.47 9.25
CA PRO A 90 -3.49 6.84 10.31
C PRO A 90 -2.58 5.67 10.67
N SER A 91 -1.27 5.94 10.73
CA SER A 91 -0.28 4.96 11.20
C SER A 91 -0.59 4.57 12.64
N PRO A 92 -0.45 3.28 13.01
CA PRO A 92 -0.46 2.89 14.40
C PRO A 92 0.70 3.55 15.14
N VAL A 93 0.45 3.89 16.41
CA VAL A 93 1.44 4.36 17.41
C VAL A 93 2.29 3.22 17.93
#